data_AF-A0A522AT97-F1
#
_entry.id   AF-A0A522AT97-F1
#
_cell.length_a   1.000
_cell.length_b   1.000
_cell.length_c   1.000
_cell.angle_alpha   90.00
_cell.angle_beta   90.00
_cell.angle_gamma   90.00
#
_symmetry.space_group_name_H-M   'P 1'
#
loop_
_entity.id
_entity.type
_entity.pdbx_description
1 polymer ?
#
loop_
_entity_poly.entity_id
_entity_poly.type
_entity_poly.pdbx_seq_one_letter_code
_entity_poly.pdbx_strand_id
1 'polypeptide(L)'
;MSVGTAFHPRTAPLNRKMQWREWSGYYASSVYADAHDIEYNAVREAAALIDVSPLYKYRVSGPDAPRLVDRVITRDATKLSVGQVYYTPWC
;
A
#
# COMPACT_ATOMS: atom_id res chain seq x y z
N MET A 1 -3.08 8.93 18.16
CA MET A 1 -4.35 9.05 17.42
C MET A 1 -4.05 8.92 15.95
N SER A 2 -4.92 8.28 15.17
CA SER A 2 -4.74 8.12 13.73
C SER A 2 -4.86 9.46 13.01
N VAL A 3 -4.16 9.61 11.87
CA VAL A 3 -4.18 10.82 11.04
C VAL A 3 -4.67 10.53 9.62
N GLY A 4 -4.99 11.57 8.86
CA GLY A 4 -5.30 11.42 7.44
C GLY A 4 -4.04 11.13 6.60
N THR A 5 -4.19 10.32 5.54
CA THR A 5 -3.17 10.21 4.47
C THR A 5 -3.11 11.49 3.64
N ALA A 6 -2.16 11.57 2.69
CA ALA A 6 -2.12 12.66 1.72
C ALA A 6 -3.40 12.77 0.85
N PHE A 7 -4.15 11.68 0.70
CA PHE A 7 -5.41 11.67 -0.05
C PHE A 7 -6.63 11.99 0.81
N HIS A 8 -6.49 11.99 2.14
CA HIS A 8 -7.60 12.18 3.09
C HIS A 8 -8.44 13.45 2.82
N PRO A 9 -7.87 14.63 2.48
CA PRO A 9 -8.69 15.81 2.18
C PRO A 9 -9.67 15.60 1.01
N ARG A 10 -9.35 14.73 0.06
CA ARG A 10 -10.21 14.42 -1.10
C ARG A 10 -11.10 13.20 -0.88
N THR A 11 -10.62 12.21 -0.13
CA THR A 11 -11.35 10.95 0.08
C THR A 11 -12.31 11.00 1.27
N ALA A 12 -12.04 11.82 2.30
CA ALA A 12 -12.90 11.92 3.47
C ALA A 12 -14.34 12.36 3.15
N PRO A 13 -14.60 13.34 2.27
CA PRO A 13 -15.97 13.70 1.87
C PRO A 13 -16.72 12.58 1.13
N LEU A 14 -16.01 11.59 0.58
CA LEU A 14 -16.60 10.45 -0.12
C LEU A 14 -16.99 9.33 0.85
N ASN A 15 -16.40 9.26 2.04
CA ASN A 15 -16.71 8.25 3.05
C ASN A 15 -17.95 8.65 3.87
N ARG A 16 -19.10 8.76 3.19
CA ARG A 16 -20.36 9.26 3.75
C ARG A 16 -20.89 8.42 4.92
N LYS A 17 -20.54 7.13 4.94
CA LYS A 17 -20.91 6.17 6.00
C LYS A 17 -19.91 6.10 7.15
N MET A 18 -18.88 6.96 7.13
CA MET A 18 -17.83 7.05 8.16
C MET A 18 -17.17 5.69 8.46
N GLN A 19 -16.95 4.86 7.43
CA GLN A 19 -16.40 3.51 7.53
C GLN A 19 -14.89 3.50 7.71
N TRP A 20 -14.40 4.23 8.71
CA TRP A 20 -12.98 4.35 9.01
C TRP A 20 -12.45 3.18 9.82
N ARG A 21 -11.24 2.73 9.49
CA ARG A 21 -10.42 1.80 10.25
C ARG A 21 -9.06 2.42 10.52
N GLU A 22 -8.42 1.91 11.57
CA GLU A 22 -7.03 2.21 11.85
C GLU A 22 -6.14 1.29 10.99
N TRP A 23 -5.17 1.89 10.30
CA TRP A 23 -4.14 1.16 9.59
C TRP A 23 -2.80 1.91 9.67
N SER A 24 -1.86 1.37 10.45
CA SER A 24 -0.48 1.89 10.57
C SER A 24 -0.41 3.38 10.96
N GLY A 25 -1.30 3.83 11.83
CA GLY A 25 -1.42 5.22 12.28
C GLY A 25 -2.33 6.10 11.41
N TYR A 26 -3.01 5.55 10.40
CA TYR A 26 -3.85 6.32 9.48
C TYR A 26 -5.33 5.93 9.52
N TYR A 27 -6.20 6.87 9.16
CA TYR A 27 -7.59 6.59 8.80
C TYR A 27 -7.65 5.94 7.41
N ALA A 28 -8.05 4.68 7.35
CA ALA A 28 -8.29 3.95 6.12
C ALA A 28 -9.78 3.66 5.94
N SER A 29 -10.33 3.92 4.76
CA SER A 29 -11.74 3.58 4.48
C SER A 29 -11.88 2.07 4.26
N SER A 30 -12.90 1.46 4.86
CA SER A 30 -13.26 0.06 4.59
C SER A 30 -14.04 -0.09 3.28
N VAL A 31 -14.87 0.90 2.98
CA VAL A 31 -15.77 0.96 1.82
C VAL A 31 -16.31 2.40 1.72
N TYR A 32 -16.42 2.93 0.51
CA TYR A 32 -17.09 4.19 0.17
C TYR A 32 -18.51 3.96 -0.38
N ALA A 33 -18.71 2.90 -1.15
CA ALA A 33 -19.99 2.52 -1.73
C ALA A 33 -20.97 1.94 -0.70
N ASP A 34 -22.20 1.65 -1.14
CA ASP A 34 -23.22 1.18 -0.22
C ASP A 34 -22.95 -0.21 0.34
N ALA A 35 -22.36 -1.07 -0.47
CA ALA A 35 -21.91 -2.41 -0.15
C ALA A 35 -20.56 -2.68 -0.84
N HIS A 36 -19.75 -3.56 -0.22
CA HIS A 36 -18.36 -3.81 -0.64
C HIS A 36 -18.26 -4.53 -2.00
N ASP A 37 -19.31 -5.26 -2.39
CA ASP A 37 -19.41 -5.96 -3.67
C ASP A 37 -19.42 -4.99 -4.86
N ILE A 38 -19.95 -3.77 -4.70
CA ILE A 38 -19.91 -2.73 -5.73
C ILE A 38 -18.46 -2.35 -6.06
N GLU A 39 -17.64 -2.10 -5.03
CA GLU A 39 -16.22 -1.78 -5.21
C GLU A 39 -15.41 -2.97 -5.68
N TYR A 40 -15.72 -4.16 -5.16
CA TYR A 40 -15.12 -5.41 -5.63
C TYR A 40 -15.38 -5.64 -7.13
N ASN A 41 -16.61 -5.44 -7.59
CA ASN A 41 -16.98 -5.55 -9.00
C ASN A 41 -16.29 -4.47 -9.84
N ALA A 42 -16.13 -3.24 -9.32
CA ALA A 42 -15.35 -2.21 -10.01
C ALA A 42 -13.87 -2.61 -10.20
N VAL A 43 -13.26 -3.29 -9.22
CA VAL A 43 -11.90 -3.84 -9.35
C VAL A 43 -11.84 -4.94 -10.41
N ARG A 44 -12.87 -5.79 -10.53
CA ARG A 44 -12.88 -6.95 -11.43
C ARG A 44 -13.27 -6.62 -12.86
N GLU A 45 -14.26 -5.76 -13.02
CA GLU A 45 -14.93 -5.52 -14.30
C GLU A 45 -14.64 -4.13 -14.88
N ALA A 46 -13.96 -3.26 -14.13
CA ALA A 46 -13.63 -1.90 -14.56
C ALA A 46 -12.28 -1.44 -13.96
N ALA A 47 -12.28 -0.33 -13.23
CA ALA A 47 -11.12 0.20 -12.52
C ALA A 47 -11.54 0.70 -11.13
N ALA A 48 -10.58 0.65 -10.19
CA ALA A 48 -10.75 1.19 -8.85
C ALA A 48 -9.48 1.92 -8.40
N LEU A 49 -9.65 2.90 -7.52
CA LEU A 49 -8.56 3.61 -6.85
C LEU A 49 -8.50 3.17 -5.38
N ILE A 50 -7.34 2.68 -4.94
CA ILE A 50 -7.14 2.23 -3.56
C ILE A 50 -6.02 3.05 -2.93
N ASP A 51 -6.33 3.75 -1.83
CA ASP A 51 -5.31 4.45 -1.06
C ASP A 51 -4.55 3.47 -0.16
N VAL A 52 -3.36 3.08 -0.60
CA VAL A 52 -2.40 2.24 0.16
C VAL A 52 -1.21 3.05 0.70
N SER A 53 -1.39 4.36 0.85
CA SER A 53 -0.39 5.26 1.44
C SER A 53 0.10 4.82 2.83
N PRO A 54 -0.71 4.16 3.69
CA PRO A 54 -0.22 3.68 4.99
C PRO A 54 0.85 2.58 4.96
N LEU A 55 1.06 1.89 3.82
CA LEU A 55 2.15 0.93 3.69
C LEU A 55 3.51 1.61 3.93
N TYR A 56 4.44 0.94 4.61
CA TYR A 56 5.80 1.45 4.76
C TYR A 56 6.54 1.39 3.43
N LYS A 57 7.25 2.48 3.08
CA LYS A 57 8.16 2.54 1.93
C LYS A 57 9.54 2.96 2.42
N TYR A 58 10.54 2.11 2.17
CA TYR A 58 11.92 2.37 2.51
C TYR A 58 12.74 2.57 1.23
N ARG A 59 13.62 3.57 1.23
CA ARG A 59 14.65 3.72 0.20
C ARG A 59 15.99 3.38 0.82
N VAL A 60 16.63 2.33 0.31
CA VAL A 60 17.97 1.91 0.72
C VAL A 60 18.94 2.36 -0.37
N SER A 61 20.03 3.02 0.02
CA SER A 61 21.03 3.56 -0.91
C SER A 61 22.43 3.48 -0.33
N GLY A 62 23.43 3.44 -1.20
CA GLY A 62 24.84 3.32 -0.85
C GLY A 62 25.51 2.13 -1.57
N PRO A 63 26.85 2.04 -1.55
CA PRO A 63 27.59 1.01 -2.26
C PRO A 63 27.23 -0.41 -1.80
N ASP A 64 26.87 -0.56 -0.52
CA ASP A 64 26.51 -1.84 0.10
C ASP A 64 25.00 -2.14 0.10
N ALA A 65 24.16 -1.29 -0.51
CA ALA A 65 22.71 -1.50 -0.50
C ALA A 65 22.27 -2.86 -1.09
N PRO A 66 22.84 -3.34 -2.23
CA PRO A 66 22.50 -4.66 -2.76
C PRO A 66 22.84 -5.79 -1.77
N ARG A 67 23.99 -5.70 -1.10
CA ARG A 67 24.44 -6.70 -0.11
C ARG A 67 23.53 -6.75 1.11
N LEU A 68 23.06 -5.59 1.59
CA LEU A 68 22.10 -5.53 2.69
C LEU A 68 20.76 -6.15 2.28
N VAL A 69 20.22 -5.77 1.13
CA VAL A 69 18.92 -6.27 0.65
C VAL A 69 18.97 -7.78 0.42
N ASP A 70 20.02 -8.30 -0.21
CA ASP A 70 20.23 -9.73 -0.45
C ASP A 70 20.29 -10.54 0.85
N ARG A 71 20.87 -9.96 1.91
CA ARG A 71 20.91 -10.59 3.23
C ARG A 71 19.55 -10.65 3.93
N VAL A 72 18.66 -9.68 3.66
CA VAL A 72 17.40 -9.53 4.39
C VAL A 72 16.27 -10.36 3.75
N ILE A 73 16.32 -10.54 2.44
CA ILE A 73 15.26 -11.22 1.69
C ILE A 73 15.62 -12.68 1.39
N THR A 74 14.63 -13.50 1.05
CA THR A 74 14.88 -14.92 0.72
C THR A 74 15.21 -15.19 -0.74
N ARG A 75 14.97 -14.21 -1.62
CA ARG A 75 15.32 -14.31 -3.05
C ARG A 75 16.72 -13.74 -3.28
N ASP A 76 17.38 -14.23 -4.33
CA ASP A 76 18.67 -13.69 -4.77
C ASP A 76 18.48 -12.27 -5.34
N ALA A 77 18.82 -11.25 -4.55
CA ALA A 77 18.69 -9.84 -4.93
C ALA A 77 19.72 -9.44 -5.98
N THR A 78 20.83 -10.17 -6.11
CA THR A 78 21.90 -9.87 -7.08
C THR A 78 21.44 -10.07 -8.53
N LYS A 79 20.37 -10.85 -8.73
CA LYS A 79 19.72 -11.08 -10.02
C LYS A 79 18.64 -10.05 -10.37
N LEU A 80 18.31 -9.11 -9.48
CA LEU A 80 17.28 -8.11 -9.71
C LEU A 80 17.80 -6.99 -10.61
N SER A 81 17.22 -6.85 -11.81
CA SER A 81 17.58 -5.80 -12.76
C SER A 81 16.78 -4.51 -12.53
N VAL A 82 17.29 -3.39 -13.03
CA VAL A 82 16.57 -2.10 -12.99
C VAL A 82 15.19 -2.24 -13.64
N GLY A 83 14.16 -1.76 -12.94
CA GLY A 83 12.75 -1.87 -13.37
C GLY A 83 12.06 -3.19 -12.99
N GLN A 84 12.78 -4.15 -12.41
CA GLN A 84 12.17 -5.38 -11.88
C GLN A 84 11.78 -5.22 -10.40
N VAL A 85 10.77 -6.01 -10.00
CA VAL A 85 10.27 -6.05 -8.63
C VAL A 85 10.13 -7.50 -8.18
N TYR A 86 10.57 -7.78 -6.95
CA TYR A 86 10.34 -9.06 -6.29
C TYR A 86 9.38 -8.92 -5.11
N TYR A 87 8.47 -9.90 -4.99
CA TYR A 87 7.76 -10.18 -3.75
C TYR A 87 8.52 -11.27 -2.98
N THR A 88 8.85 -10.99 -1.72
CA THR A 88 9.72 -11.84 -0.90
C THR A 88 9.52 -11.55 0.59
N PRO A 89 9.53 -12.57 1.46
CA PRO A 89 9.57 -12.38 2.90
C PRO A 89 10.97 -11.95 3.38
N TRP A 90 11.05 -11.50 4.63
CA TRP A 90 12.30 -11.24 5.35
C TRP A 90 12.48 -12.28 6.45
N CYS A 91 13.64 -12.94 6.52
CA CYS A 91 14.00 -13.89 7.58
C CYS A 91 15.51 -14.09 7.70
#